data_AF-A0A453RE21-F1
#
_entry.id   AF-A0A453RE21-F1
#
_cell.length_a   1.000
_cell.length_b   1.000
_cell.length_c   1.000
_cell.angle_alpha   90.00
_cell.angle_beta   90.00
_cell.angle_gamma   90.00
#
_symmetry.space_group_name_H-M   'P 1'
#
loop_
_entity.id
_entity.type
_entity.pdbx_description
1 polymer ?
#
loop_
_entity_poly.entity_id
_entity_poly.type
_entity_poly.pdbx_seq_one_letter_code
_entity_poly.pdbx_strand_id
1 'polypeptide(L)'
;NAPLPPHTMLPRSPASLHLRSLRWPRGFSSSSAPAAVAKEGADGKIVASVVFERLPVVIPKIHPVVYAFQEFSFRWRQQYRRQYPDDVLGKADARGKGDYQIDYVPAPRITEADKANDRK
;
A
#
# COMPACT_ATOMS: atom_id res chain seq x y z
N ASN A 1 65.84 -5.93 2.43
CA ASN A 1 64.56 -6.61 2.15
C ASN A 1 64.09 -7.33 3.40
N ALA A 2 63.23 -6.68 4.19
CA ALA A 2 62.53 -7.32 5.30
C ALA A 2 61.02 -7.30 4.98
N PRO A 3 60.27 -8.38 5.21
CA PRO A 3 58.85 -8.43 4.86
C PRO A 3 58.01 -7.72 5.92
N LEU A 4 57.02 -6.94 5.48
CA LEU A 4 56.02 -6.28 6.33
C LEU A 4 54.99 -7.31 6.84
N PRO A 5 54.42 -7.13 8.05
CA PRO A 5 53.46 -8.07 8.63
C PRO A 5 52.08 -8.00 7.95
N PRO A 6 51.30 -9.11 7.93
CA PRO A 6 49.97 -9.13 7.33
C PRO A 6 48.96 -8.39 8.20
N HIS A 7 48.19 -7.48 7.60
CA HIS A 7 47.06 -6.81 8.23
C HIS A 7 45.94 -7.81 8.53
N THR A 8 45.74 -8.13 9.80
CA THR A 8 44.55 -8.84 10.28
C THR A 8 43.36 -7.87 10.27
N MET A 9 42.42 -8.09 9.35
CA MET A 9 41.12 -7.41 9.38
C MET A 9 40.20 -8.09 10.41
N LEU A 10 39.84 -7.35 11.46
CA LEU A 10 38.78 -7.74 12.39
C LEU A 10 37.42 -7.81 11.68
N PRO A 11 36.59 -8.83 11.94
CA PRO A 11 35.25 -8.90 11.36
C PRO A 11 34.35 -7.83 11.99
N ARG A 12 33.83 -6.92 11.17
CA ARG A 12 32.75 -5.99 11.55
C ARG A 12 31.45 -6.78 11.78
N SER A 13 31.05 -6.89 13.03
CA SER A 13 29.74 -7.39 13.44
C SER A 13 28.62 -6.49 12.85
N PRO A 14 27.62 -7.02 12.13
CA PRO A 14 26.47 -6.23 11.74
C PRO A 14 25.55 -6.08 12.95
N ALA A 15 25.59 -4.91 13.58
CA ALA A 15 24.56 -4.50 14.53
C ALA A 15 23.22 -4.43 13.78
N SER A 16 22.41 -5.49 13.91
CA SER A 16 21.11 -5.62 13.29
C SER A 16 20.09 -4.74 14.03
N LEU A 17 20.02 -3.47 13.63
CA LEU A 17 18.95 -2.57 14.07
C LEU A 17 17.63 -3.05 13.48
N HIS A 18 16.88 -3.81 14.26
CA HIS A 18 15.51 -4.21 13.96
C HIS A 18 14.60 -2.97 14.00
N LEU A 19 14.55 -2.26 12.87
CA LEU A 19 13.51 -1.26 12.63
C LEU A 19 12.18 -2.03 12.49
N ARG A 20 11.40 -2.08 13.57
CA ARG A 20 10.01 -2.56 13.57
C ARG A 20 9.20 -1.73 12.57
N SER A 21 9.06 -2.23 11.35
CA SER A 21 8.17 -1.68 10.34
C SER A 21 6.72 -2.02 10.69
N LEU A 22 6.12 -1.26 11.60
CA LEU A 22 4.67 -1.25 11.79
C LEU A 22 3.99 -0.48 10.64
N ARG A 23 4.04 -1.03 9.43
CA ARG A 23 3.14 -0.67 8.33
C ARG A 23 2.69 -1.93 7.64
N TRP A 24 2.06 -2.81 8.41
CA TRP A 24 1.27 -3.88 7.84
C TRP A 24 0.02 -3.23 7.21
N PRO A 25 -0.30 -3.49 5.93
CA PRO A 25 -1.61 -3.11 5.41
C PRO A 25 -2.63 -3.86 6.27
N ARG A 26 -3.45 -3.13 7.02
CA ARG A 26 -4.61 -3.73 7.69
C ARG A 26 -5.53 -4.23 6.57
N GLY A 27 -5.42 -5.50 6.23
CA GLY A 27 -6.40 -6.19 5.38
C GLY A 27 -7.73 -6.27 6.11
N PHE A 28 -8.81 -6.39 5.35
CA PHE A 28 -10.12 -6.66 5.93
C PHE A 28 -10.13 -8.06 6.58
N SER A 29 -10.55 -8.14 7.83
CA SER A 29 -10.78 -9.40 8.55
C SER A 29 -12.28 -9.66 8.68
N SER A 30 -12.72 -10.90 8.42
CA SER A 30 -14.08 -11.36 8.73
C SER A 30 -14.16 -11.79 10.20
N SER A 31 -15.04 -11.16 10.99
CA SER A 31 -15.28 -11.56 12.38
C SER A 31 -16.61 -12.31 12.53
N SER A 32 -16.60 -13.48 13.18
CA SER A 32 -17.79 -14.12 13.76
C SER A 32 -18.13 -13.46 15.10
N ALA A 33 -19.40 -13.09 15.30
CA ALA A 33 -19.85 -12.34 16.48
C ALA A 33 -19.85 -13.19 17.76
N PRO A 34 -19.39 -12.66 18.92
CA PRO A 34 -19.66 -13.27 20.22
C PRO A 34 -21.09 -12.96 20.69
N ALA A 35 -21.75 -13.94 21.32
CA ALA A 35 -23.07 -13.81 21.92
C ALA A 35 -23.03 -12.90 23.17
N ALA A 36 -23.83 -11.83 23.17
CA ALA A 36 -23.89 -10.88 24.29
C ALA A 36 -24.85 -11.35 25.38
N VAL A 37 -24.43 -11.27 26.63
CA VAL A 37 -25.27 -11.46 27.83
C VAL A 37 -25.63 -10.07 28.35
N ALA A 38 -26.93 -9.75 28.40
CA ALA A 38 -27.43 -8.46 28.89
C ALA A 38 -27.48 -8.43 30.42
N LYS A 39 -27.06 -7.31 31.03
CA LYS A 39 -27.28 -7.01 32.45
C LYS A 39 -27.97 -5.65 32.59
N GLU A 40 -29.15 -5.68 33.20
CA GLU A 40 -29.96 -4.57 33.72
C GLU A 40 -29.32 -4.03 35.02
N GLY A 41 -29.42 -2.76 35.44
CA GLY A 41 -30.13 -1.57 35.02
C GLY A 41 -29.61 -0.36 35.83
N ALA A 42 -29.81 0.86 35.34
CA ALA A 42 -29.59 2.11 36.06
C ALA A 42 -30.57 3.17 35.55
N ASP A 43 -31.22 3.90 36.46
CA ASP A 43 -32.44 4.71 36.22
C ASP A 43 -32.17 6.07 35.54
N GLY A 44 -31.23 6.12 34.60
CA GLY A 44 -30.90 7.29 33.79
C GLY A 44 -31.52 7.22 32.39
N LYS A 45 -31.92 8.36 31.82
CA LYS A 45 -32.33 8.43 30.40
C LYS A 45 -31.13 8.10 29.51
N ILE A 46 -31.11 6.92 28.92
CA ILE A 46 -30.07 6.51 27.96
C ILE A 46 -30.36 7.19 26.62
N VAL A 47 -29.43 8.00 26.13
CA VAL A 47 -29.48 8.60 24.80
C VAL A 47 -28.38 7.99 23.95
N ALA A 48 -28.76 7.34 22.86
CA ALA A 48 -27.83 6.87 21.84
C ALA A 48 -27.87 7.83 20.65
N SER A 49 -26.70 8.16 20.10
CA SER A 49 -26.57 8.91 18.84
C SER A 49 -25.76 8.08 17.84
N VAL A 50 -26.11 8.20 16.56
CA VAL A 50 -25.44 7.49 15.46
C VAL A 50 -24.89 8.52 14.50
N VAL A 51 -23.60 8.40 14.19
CA VAL A 51 -22.91 9.23 13.20
C VAL A 51 -22.56 8.35 12.01
N PHE A 52 -22.93 8.79 10.81
CA PHE A 52 -22.57 8.14 9.56
C PHE A 52 -21.44 8.92 8.89
N GLU A 53 -20.39 8.20 8.51
CA GLU A 53 -19.28 8.74 7.72
C GLU A 53 -19.14 7.93 6.44
N ARG A 54 -18.92 8.63 5.32
CA ARG A 54 -18.64 8.00 4.03
C ARG A 54 -17.14 7.79 3.88
N LEU A 55 -16.72 6.53 3.71
CA LEU A 55 -15.32 6.22 3.47
C LEU A 55 -14.82 6.79 2.12
N PRO A 56 -13.53 7.17 2.02
CA PRO A 56 -12.95 7.68 0.79
C PRO A 56 -13.05 6.65 -0.34
N VAL A 57 -13.75 7.01 -1.42
CA VAL A 57 -13.91 6.14 -2.60
C VAL A 57 -12.64 6.11 -3.45
N VAL A 58 -11.83 7.18 -3.39
CA VAL A 58 -10.62 7.30 -4.21
C VAL A 58 -9.40 7.54 -3.32
N ILE A 59 -8.31 6.82 -3.59
CA ILE A 59 -7.03 6.96 -2.89
C ILE A 59 -6.54 8.41 -2.99
N PRO A 60 -6.31 9.12 -1.87
CA PRO A 60 -5.85 10.51 -1.87
C PRO A 60 -4.57 10.73 -2.69
N LYS A 61 -4.35 11.97 -3.14
CA LYS A 61 -3.12 12.33 -3.86
C LYS A 61 -1.93 12.15 -2.93
N ILE A 62 -0.90 11.45 -3.43
CA ILE A 62 0.35 11.22 -2.70
C ILE A 62 1.16 12.53 -2.70
N HIS A 63 1.81 12.83 -1.57
CA HIS A 63 2.71 13.98 -1.48
C HIS A 63 3.88 13.84 -2.47
N PRO A 64 4.32 14.92 -3.16
CA PRO A 64 5.31 14.84 -4.24
C PRO A 64 6.63 14.18 -3.83
N VAL A 65 7.10 14.40 -2.60
CA VAL A 65 8.33 13.75 -2.10
C VAL A 65 8.17 12.24 -1.97
N VAL A 66 7.01 11.77 -1.52
CA VAL A 66 6.72 10.34 -1.39
C VAL A 66 6.60 9.71 -2.77
N TYR A 67 5.96 10.43 -3.70
CA TYR A 67 5.87 10.01 -5.10
C TYR A 67 7.26 9.88 -5.74
N ALA A 68 8.12 10.90 -5.61
CA ALA A 68 9.47 10.89 -6.15
C ALA A 68 10.32 9.74 -5.60
N PHE A 69 10.23 9.47 -4.30
CA PHE A 69 10.90 8.32 -3.70
C PHE A 69 10.34 6.98 -4.21
N GLN A 70 9.03 6.87 -4.37
CA GLN A 70 8.40 5.67 -4.91
C GLN A 70 8.87 5.37 -6.33
N GLU A 71 8.89 6.38 -7.22
CA GLU A 71 9.42 6.25 -8.58
C GLU A 71 10.91 5.87 -8.59
N PHE A 72 11.72 6.54 -7.77
CA PHE A 72 13.13 6.20 -7.61
C PHE A 72 13.31 4.74 -7.17
N SER A 73 12.58 4.31 -6.14
CA SER A 73 12.67 2.96 -5.60
C SER A 73 12.24 1.90 -6.60
N PHE A 74 11.24 2.20 -7.44
CA PHE A 74 10.80 1.34 -8.53
C PHE A 74 11.92 1.18 -9.56
N ARG A 75 12.48 2.28 -10.06
CA ARG A 75 13.60 2.28 -11.03
C ARG A 75 14.83 1.56 -10.47
N TRP A 76 15.19 1.81 -9.23
CA TRP A 76 16.31 1.16 -8.55
C TRP A 76 16.11 -0.37 -8.46
N ARG A 77 14.89 -0.81 -8.12
CA ARG A 77 14.54 -2.24 -8.09
C ARG A 77 14.64 -2.89 -9.47
N GLN A 78 14.21 -2.19 -10.52
CA GLN A 78 14.34 -2.67 -11.91
C GLN A 78 15.80 -2.78 -12.36
N GLN A 79 16.71 -1.95 -11.85
CA GLN A 79 18.12 -2.01 -12.22
C GLN A 79 18.87 -3.15 -11.53
N TYR A 80 18.63 -3.35 -10.22
CA TYR A 80 19.48 -4.21 -9.38
C TYR A 80 18.79 -5.47 -8.84
N ARG A 81 17.48 -5.60 -8.96
CA ARG A 81 16.70 -6.75 -8.45
C ARG A 81 15.72 -7.31 -9.49
N ARG A 82 15.95 -7.03 -10.78
CA ARG A 82 15.09 -7.51 -11.86
C ARG A 82 15.34 -9.00 -12.10
N GLN A 83 14.38 -9.81 -11.67
CA GLN A 83 14.15 -11.15 -12.19
C GLN A 83 13.23 -10.98 -13.40
N TYR A 84 13.63 -11.47 -14.58
CA TYR A 84 12.78 -11.36 -15.76
C TYR A 84 11.48 -12.15 -15.48
N PRO A 85 10.30 -11.54 -15.68
CA PRO A 85 9.06 -12.29 -15.63
C PRO A 85 9.07 -13.32 -16.76
N ASP A 86 8.64 -14.54 -16.47
CA ASP A 86 8.59 -15.65 -17.44
C ASP A 86 7.74 -15.29 -18.67
N ASP A 87 6.78 -14.36 -18.52
CA ASP A 87 5.94 -13.79 -19.58
C ASP A 87 6.73 -13.11 -20.72
N VAL A 88 7.95 -12.62 -20.44
CA VAL A 88 8.82 -11.97 -21.44
C VAL A 88 9.59 -13.02 -22.26
N LEU A 89 9.78 -14.23 -21.70
CA LEU A 89 10.46 -15.35 -22.34
C LEU A 89 9.50 -16.19 -23.21
N GLY A 90 8.21 -16.22 -22.89
CA GLY A 90 7.16 -16.98 -23.59
C GLY A 90 6.52 -16.29 -24.81
N LYS A 91 7.29 -15.66 -25.70
CA LYS A 91 6.77 -14.84 -26.84
C LYS A 91 5.94 -15.60 -27.90
N ALA A 92 5.74 -16.92 -27.78
CA ALA A 92 5.01 -17.70 -28.77
C ALA A 92 3.47 -17.52 -28.71
N ASP A 93 2.90 -17.22 -27.53
CA ASP A 93 1.44 -17.28 -27.32
C ASP A 93 0.71 -15.92 -27.32
N ALA A 94 1.43 -14.81 -27.53
CA ALA A 94 0.85 -13.45 -27.40
C ALA A 94 0.21 -12.89 -28.68
N ARG A 95 0.06 -13.68 -29.75
CA ARG A 95 -0.34 -13.21 -31.09
C ARG A 95 -1.86 -13.07 -31.30
N GLY A 96 -2.58 -12.51 -30.33
CA GLY A 96 -4.05 -12.41 -30.45
C GLY A 96 -4.80 -11.59 -29.40
N LYS A 97 -4.17 -10.63 -28.71
CA LYS A 97 -4.90 -9.78 -27.76
C LYS A 97 -5.35 -8.45 -28.39
N GLY A 98 -6.58 -8.47 -28.90
CA GLY A 98 -7.56 -7.40 -28.68
C GLY A 98 -7.63 -6.28 -29.71
N ASP A 99 -8.55 -6.41 -30.67
CA ASP A 99 -8.97 -5.33 -31.59
C ASP A 99 -9.85 -4.26 -30.90
N TYR A 100 -9.85 -4.21 -29.57
CA TYR A 100 -10.58 -3.20 -28.80
C TYR A 100 -9.68 -2.00 -28.55
N GLN A 101 -9.80 -1.03 -29.46
CA GLN A 101 -9.07 0.23 -29.44
C GLN A 101 -9.86 1.30 -28.66
N ILE A 102 -10.26 0.99 -27.43
CA ILE A 102 -10.75 1.98 -26.49
C ILE A 102 -9.72 2.07 -25.38
N ASP A 103 -8.93 3.14 -25.39
CA ASP A 103 -8.03 3.45 -24.29
C ASP A 103 -8.87 3.58 -23.02
N TYR A 104 -8.57 2.77 -22.01
CA TYR A 104 -9.26 2.88 -20.73
C TYR A 104 -8.91 4.23 -20.09
N VAL A 105 -9.87 5.15 -20.11
CA VAL A 105 -9.78 6.42 -19.39
C VAL A 105 -10.63 6.29 -18.12
N PRO A 106 -10.01 6.30 -16.92
CA PRO A 106 -10.77 6.25 -15.69
C PRO A 106 -11.64 7.50 -15.55
N ALA A 107 -12.82 7.33 -14.94
CA ALA A 107 -13.73 8.44 -14.70
C ALA A 107 -13.05 9.54 -13.86
N PRO A 108 -13.36 10.83 -14.11
CA PRO A 108 -12.79 11.93 -13.36
C PRO A 108 -13.04 11.82 -11.86
N ARG A 109 -12.04 12.22 -11.05
CA ARG A 109 -12.14 12.24 -9.58
C ARG A 109 -12.99 13.38 -9.04
N ILE A 110 -13.35 14.34 -9.89
CA ILE A 110 -14.15 15.53 -9.55
C ILE A 110 -15.45 15.41 -10.32
N THR A 111 -16.56 15.34 -9.59
CA THR A 111 -17.91 15.22 -10.12
C THR A 111 -18.56 16.59 -10.29
N GLU A 112 -19.71 16.63 -10.96
CA GLU A 112 -20.50 17.86 -11.10
C GLU A 112 -20.99 18.38 -9.74
N ALA A 113 -21.37 17.47 -8.84
CA ALA A 113 -21.75 17.78 -7.46
C ALA A 113 -20.61 18.47 -6.67
N ASP A 114 -19.35 18.09 -6.91
CA ASP A 114 -18.20 18.73 -6.27
C ASP A 114 -18.02 20.18 -6.72
N LYS A 115 -18.38 20.50 -7.97
CA LYS A 115 -18.32 21.87 -8.51
C LYS A 115 -19.45 22.75 -7.95
N ALA A 116 -20.63 22.16 -7.74
CA ALA A 116 -21.78 22.83 -7.13
C ALA A 116 -21.73 22.88 -5.59
N ASN A 117 -20.79 22.15 -4.96
CA ASN A 117 -20.74 21.94 -3.51
C ASN A 117 -22.09 21.41 -2.97
N ASP A 118 -22.68 20.45 -3.69
CA ASP A 118 -23.89 19.76 -3.27
C ASP A 118 -23.54 18.80 -2.12
N ARG A 119 -24.17 19.02 -0.96
CA ARG A 119 -23.96 18.23 0.27
C ARG A 119 -25.13 17.32 0.63
N LYS A 120 -26.17 17.35 -0.20
CA LYS A 120 -27.34 16.48 -0.12
C LYS A 120 -27.15 15.33 -1.08
#